data_AF-A0A914MRD2-F1
#
_entry.id   AF-A0A914MRD2-F1
#
_cell.length_a   1.000
_cell.length_b   1.000
_cell.length_c   1.000
_cell.angle_alpha   90.00
_cell.angle_beta   90.00
_cell.angle_gamma   90.00
#
_symmetry.space_group_name_H-M   'P 1'
#
loop_
_entity.id
_entity.type
_entity.pdbx_description
1 polymer ?
#
loop_
_entity_poly.entity_id
_entity_poly.type
_entity_poly.pdbx_seq_one_letter_code
_entity_poly.pdbx_strand_id
1 'polypeptide(L)'
;MKKQLGKKHFCSNFNFNNYKSIIRSDKDIIYTKLPNGRTICGPPPPSGSAKLLNLHIQLEIPLGDIDFVANSLNLSHLLTSQEWAENVRNKITLRTHPDNYYQEGNAHQALPEDHGTSHISVIDRWGNAVSITTTLNIAFGSFVLSESTGILFNDQMDDFSTKGMPNYWGYPPSPQNYIEPGKRPMSSMSPIIVFKENGK
;
A
#
# COMPACT_ATOMS: atom_id res chain seq x y z
N MET A 1 -36.99 7.06 -6.70
CA MET A 1 -36.49 6.87 -8.07
C MET A 1 -35.70 8.10 -8.50
N LYS A 2 -34.47 7.87 -8.98
CA LYS A 2 -33.57 8.79 -9.72
C LYS A 2 -33.37 10.20 -9.14
N LYS A 3 -32.52 10.32 -8.11
CA LYS A 3 -31.66 11.51 -7.99
C LYS A 3 -30.50 11.31 -8.96
N GLN A 4 -30.67 11.77 -10.19
CA GLN A 4 -29.57 11.95 -11.13
C GLN A 4 -28.65 13.00 -10.52
N LEU A 5 -27.63 12.56 -9.80
CA LEU A 5 -26.54 13.44 -9.38
C LEU A 5 -25.80 13.85 -10.65
N GLY A 6 -25.94 15.11 -11.05
CA GLY A 6 -25.13 15.74 -12.10
C GLY A 6 -23.66 15.87 -11.71
N LYS A 7 -23.03 14.79 -11.25
CA LYS A 7 -21.62 14.72 -10.92
C LYS A 7 -20.88 14.24 -12.18
N LYS A 8 -20.03 15.10 -12.74
CA LYS A 8 -19.06 14.69 -13.75
C LYS A 8 -18.21 13.56 -13.16
N HIS A 9 -18.37 12.35 -13.68
CA HIS A 9 -17.46 11.25 -13.38
C HIS A 9 -16.17 11.49 -14.18
N PHE A 10 -15.02 11.39 -13.53
CA PHE A 10 -13.71 11.55 -14.18
C PHE A 10 -13.27 10.30 -14.95
N CYS A 11 -13.90 9.15 -14.67
CA CYS A 11 -13.64 7.90 -15.38
C CYS A 11 -14.44 7.87 -16.69
N SER A 12 -13.72 7.74 -17.80
CA SER A 12 -14.27 7.69 -19.15
C SER A 12 -13.98 6.35 -19.84
N ASN A 13 -14.66 6.06 -20.94
CA ASN A 13 -14.37 4.89 -21.79
C ASN A 13 -12.90 4.88 -22.27
N PHE A 14 -12.30 6.06 -22.46
CA PHE A 14 -10.88 6.17 -22.78
C PHE A 14 -10.02 5.57 -21.65
N ASN A 15 -10.34 5.83 -20.38
CA ASN A 15 -9.59 5.27 -19.27
C ASN A 15 -9.71 3.74 -19.21
N PHE A 16 -10.92 3.19 -19.37
CA PHE A 16 -11.13 1.74 -19.38
C PHE A 16 -10.40 1.04 -20.53
N ASN A 17 -10.48 1.58 -21.75
CA ASN A 17 -9.85 0.95 -22.92
C ASN A 17 -8.32 0.96 -22.86
N ASN A 18 -7.74 2.00 -22.23
CA ASN A 18 -6.29 2.16 -22.13
C ASN A 18 -5.68 1.52 -20.88
N TYR A 19 -6.48 1.08 -19.90
CA TYR A 19 -5.95 0.40 -18.72
C TYR A 19 -5.27 -0.93 -19.09
N LYS A 20 -4.12 -1.19 -18.46
CA LYS A 20 -3.38 -2.45 -18.54
C LYS A 20 -2.78 -2.76 -17.17
N SER A 21 -2.82 -4.03 -16.77
CA SER A 21 -2.08 -4.50 -15.60
C SER A 21 -0.57 -4.36 -15.85
N ILE A 22 0.17 -3.95 -14.82
CA ILE A 22 1.61 -3.74 -14.90
C ILE A 22 2.31 -4.97 -14.31
N ILE A 23 3.16 -5.61 -15.10
CA ILE A 23 4.06 -6.67 -14.64
C ILE A 23 5.39 -6.01 -14.30
N ARG A 24 5.82 -6.14 -13.05
CA ARG A 24 7.09 -5.59 -12.57
C ARG A 24 8.19 -6.63 -12.70
N SER A 25 9.40 -6.16 -13.01
CA SER A 25 10.58 -7.03 -13.06
C SER A 25 11.10 -7.29 -11.65
N ASP A 26 11.92 -8.34 -11.48
CA ASP A 26 12.52 -8.66 -10.19
C ASP A 26 13.33 -7.51 -9.56
N LYS A 27 13.81 -6.57 -10.38
CA LYS A 27 14.56 -5.39 -9.91
C LYS A 27 13.69 -4.40 -9.14
N ASP A 28 12.39 -4.41 -9.40
CA ASP A 28 11.45 -3.52 -8.72
C ASP A 28 10.86 -4.21 -7.48
N ILE A 29 11.05 -5.52 -7.31
CA ILE A 29 10.50 -6.27 -6.18
C ILE A 29 11.31 -5.98 -4.91
N ILE A 30 10.62 -5.84 -3.80
CA ILE A 30 11.24 -5.66 -2.49
C ILE A 30 11.65 -7.02 -1.96
N TYR A 31 12.91 -7.14 -1.50
CA TYR A 31 13.44 -8.33 -0.85
C TYR A 31 14.10 -7.99 0.48
N THR A 32 13.88 -8.85 1.49
CA THR A 32 14.60 -8.81 2.77
C THR A 32 15.08 -10.20 3.13
N LYS A 33 16.37 -10.34 3.44
CA LYS A 33 16.91 -11.59 3.99
C LYS A 33 16.82 -11.56 5.52
N LEU A 34 16.25 -12.61 6.08
CA LEU A 34 16.15 -12.80 7.52
C LEU A 34 17.38 -13.55 8.06
N PRO A 35 17.78 -13.33 9.33
CA PRO A 35 18.91 -14.03 9.95
C PRO A 35 18.78 -15.56 9.98
N ASN A 36 17.55 -16.09 9.88
CA ASN A 36 17.27 -17.53 9.85
C ASN A 36 17.39 -18.16 8.45
N GLY A 37 17.93 -17.43 7.47
CA GLY A 37 18.15 -17.91 6.10
C GLY A 37 16.90 -17.92 5.22
N ARG A 38 15.80 -17.30 5.66
CA ARG A 38 14.61 -17.07 4.83
C ARG A 38 14.71 -15.72 4.12
N THR A 39 14.11 -15.63 2.95
CA THR A 39 13.90 -14.40 2.20
C THR A 39 12.42 -14.07 2.20
N ILE A 40 12.09 -12.81 2.44
CA ILE A 40 10.76 -12.27 2.27
C ILE A 40 10.75 -11.42 1.00
N CYS A 41 9.71 -11.51 0.19
CA CYS A 41 9.47 -10.59 -0.92
C CYS A 41 8.04 -10.04 -0.97
N GLY A 42 7.91 -8.86 -1.58
CA GLY A 42 6.63 -8.17 -1.76
C GLY A 42 6.70 -7.10 -2.87
N PRO A 43 5.56 -6.59 -3.32
CA PRO A 43 5.52 -5.58 -4.38
C PRO A 43 6.14 -4.24 -3.94
N PRO A 44 6.73 -3.47 -4.88
CA PRO A 44 7.18 -2.11 -4.63
C PRO A 44 6.03 -1.14 -4.33
N PRO A 45 6.35 0.11 -3.93
CA PRO A 45 5.39 1.20 -4.00
C PRO A 45 4.69 1.23 -5.38
N PRO A 46 3.38 1.54 -5.43
CA PRO A 46 2.59 2.16 -4.37
C PRO A 46 2.08 1.22 -3.26
N SER A 47 2.45 -0.06 -3.24
CA SER A 47 2.18 -0.92 -2.08
C SER A 47 2.94 -0.49 -0.82
N GLY A 48 2.32 -0.69 0.33
CA GLY A 48 2.88 -0.46 1.67
C GLY A 48 3.82 -1.57 2.17
N SER A 49 4.13 -2.57 1.33
CA SER A 49 4.93 -3.75 1.72
C SER A 49 6.26 -3.38 2.38
N ALA A 50 6.93 -2.33 1.89
CA ALA A 50 8.20 -1.83 2.44
C ALA A 50 8.10 -1.43 3.92
N LYS A 51 6.97 -0.83 4.32
CA LYS A 51 6.72 -0.36 5.69
C LYS A 51 6.44 -1.52 6.64
N LEU A 52 5.74 -2.56 6.15
CA LEU A 52 5.42 -3.77 6.92
C LEU A 52 6.68 -4.57 7.27
N LEU A 53 7.63 -4.69 6.33
CA LEU A 53 8.77 -5.60 6.42
C LEU A 53 9.78 -5.27 7.54
N ASN A 54 9.83 -4.02 8.01
CA ASN A 54 10.83 -3.58 9.00
C ASN A 54 10.21 -2.90 10.23
N LEU A 55 8.98 -3.30 10.61
CA LEU A 55 8.30 -2.89 11.85
C LEU A 55 8.24 -1.37 12.04
N HIS A 56 8.12 -0.62 10.94
CA HIS A 56 8.19 0.82 10.99
C HIS A 56 6.86 1.46 10.62
N ILE A 57 6.12 1.86 11.65
CA ILE A 57 4.92 2.70 11.56
C ILE A 57 5.36 4.16 11.43
N GLN A 58 6.30 4.49 10.52
CA GLN A 58 6.52 5.89 10.15
C GLN A 58 5.61 6.27 8.99
N LEU A 59 4.69 7.17 9.32
CA LEU A 59 3.71 7.74 8.42
C LEU A 59 4.34 8.74 7.46
N GLU A 60 5.56 9.22 7.73
CA GLU A 60 6.21 10.28 6.96
C GLU A 60 7.18 9.80 5.89
N ILE A 61 7.48 8.49 5.78
CA ILE A 61 8.39 8.06 4.71
C ILE A 61 7.69 8.30 3.37
N PRO A 62 8.26 9.16 2.49
CA PRO A 62 7.57 9.70 1.33
C PRO A 62 7.57 8.70 0.17
N LEU A 63 7.02 7.51 0.41
CA LEU A 63 6.73 6.55 -0.65
C LEU A 63 5.56 7.07 -1.50
N GLY A 64 5.66 6.84 -2.79
CA GLY A 64 4.63 7.13 -3.78
C GLY A 64 4.68 6.12 -4.93
N ASP A 65 3.80 6.27 -5.91
CA ASP A 65 3.87 5.50 -7.15
C ASP A 65 5.26 5.62 -7.80
N ILE A 66 5.97 4.49 -7.99
CA ILE A 66 7.33 4.45 -8.56
C ILE A 66 7.43 5.00 -9.98
N ASP A 67 6.32 5.04 -10.73
CA ASP A 67 6.31 5.63 -12.07
C ASP A 67 6.23 7.17 -12.04
N PHE A 68 5.90 7.76 -10.88
CA PHE A 68 5.73 9.20 -10.69
C PHE A 68 6.71 9.79 -9.66
N VAL A 69 7.23 8.97 -8.75
CA VAL A 69 8.10 9.39 -7.65
C VAL A 69 9.44 8.66 -7.74
N ALA A 70 10.41 9.31 -8.37
CA ALA A 70 11.70 8.71 -8.75
C ALA A 70 12.47 8.04 -7.59
N ASN A 71 12.42 8.60 -6.38
CA ASN A 71 13.16 8.05 -5.24
C ASN A 71 12.38 6.98 -4.45
N SER A 72 11.12 6.71 -4.82
CA SER A 72 10.25 5.83 -4.05
C SER A 72 10.77 4.40 -3.98
N LEU A 73 11.30 3.88 -5.10
CA LEU A 73 11.87 2.53 -5.15
C LEU A 73 13.13 2.42 -4.27
N ASN A 74 14.07 3.36 -4.39
CA ASN A 74 15.30 3.37 -3.58
C ASN A 74 14.99 3.47 -2.08
N LEU A 75 14.04 4.32 -1.70
CA LEU A 75 13.57 4.41 -0.32
C LEU A 75 12.98 3.08 0.14
N SER A 76 12.16 2.43 -0.69
CA SER A 76 11.60 1.13 -0.33
C SER A 76 12.69 0.08 -0.04
N HIS A 77 13.76 0.04 -0.84
CA HIS A 77 14.91 -0.84 -0.59
C HIS A 77 15.68 -0.47 0.68
N LEU A 78 15.87 0.83 0.95
CA LEU A 78 16.50 1.31 2.18
C LEU A 78 15.70 0.86 3.41
N LEU A 79 14.37 1.03 3.39
CA LEU A 79 13.50 0.61 4.50
C LEU A 79 13.58 -0.89 4.78
N THR A 80 13.85 -1.69 3.75
CA THR A 80 13.96 -3.15 3.85
C THR A 80 15.39 -3.65 4.05
N SER A 81 16.34 -2.74 4.23
CA SER A 81 17.75 -3.06 4.44
C SER A 81 18.04 -3.46 5.90
N GLN A 82 19.13 -4.23 6.07
CA GLN A 82 19.64 -4.62 7.38
C GLN A 82 20.10 -3.40 8.19
N GLU A 83 20.73 -2.42 7.56
CA GLU A 83 21.16 -1.17 8.20
C GLU A 83 19.98 -0.41 8.81
N TRP A 84 18.88 -0.28 8.06
CA TRP A 84 17.66 0.34 8.58
C TRP A 84 17.06 -0.46 9.74
N ALA A 85 17.05 -1.80 9.62
CA ALA A 85 16.57 -2.68 10.69
C ALA A 85 17.34 -2.48 12.01
N GLU A 86 18.67 -2.31 11.92
CA GLU A 86 19.54 -2.05 13.06
C GLU A 86 19.28 -0.66 13.67
N ASN A 87 19.08 0.36 12.82
CA ASN A 87 18.69 1.70 13.28
C ASN A 87 17.38 1.67 14.07
N VAL A 88 16.35 0.99 13.54
CA VAL A 88 15.05 0.83 14.22
C VAL A 88 15.22 0.03 15.51
N ARG A 89 15.96 -1.09 15.48
CA ARG A 89 16.22 -1.93 16.65
C ARG A 89 16.86 -1.14 17.80
N ASN A 90 17.79 -0.23 17.51
CA ASN A 90 18.45 0.59 18.52
C ASN A 90 17.51 1.56 19.25
N LYS A 91 16.30 1.79 18.72
CA LYS A 91 15.24 2.60 19.36
C LYS A 91 14.30 1.75 20.23
N ILE A 92 14.41 0.43 20.21
CA ILE A 92 13.56 -0.48 20.99
C ILE A 92 14.10 -0.57 22.41
N THR A 93 13.23 -0.33 23.40
CA THR A 93 13.55 -0.49 24.81
C THR A 93 12.57 -1.46 25.47
N LEU A 94 12.80 -1.83 26.73
CA LEU A 94 11.94 -2.73 27.50
C LEU A 94 10.60 -2.12 27.95
N ARG A 95 10.35 -0.84 27.65
CA ARG A 95 9.08 -0.17 27.94
C ARG A 95 8.49 0.44 26.67
N THR A 96 7.16 0.55 26.65
CA THR A 96 6.46 1.42 25.72
C THR A 96 6.80 2.88 26.04
N HIS A 97 6.98 3.69 25.02
CA HIS A 97 7.16 5.14 25.16
C HIS A 97 5.95 5.89 24.62
N PRO A 98 5.71 7.14 25.07
CA PRO A 98 4.72 8.02 24.43
C PRO A 98 5.01 8.19 22.92
N ASP A 99 3.99 8.48 22.13
CA ASP A 99 4.09 8.67 20.67
C ASP A 99 5.23 9.63 20.28
N ASN A 100 5.42 10.68 21.10
CA ASN A 100 6.46 11.70 20.88
C ASN A 100 7.91 11.17 20.90
N TYR A 101 8.13 9.98 21.48
CA TYR A 101 9.41 9.29 21.47
C TYR A 101 9.73 8.68 20.10
N TYR A 102 8.70 8.23 19.41
CA TYR A 102 8.83 7.61 18.10
C TYR A 102 8.72 8.63 16.95
N GLN A 103 8.02 9.76 17.15
CA GLN A 103 7.80 10.85 16.17
C GLN A 103 7.49 12.20 16.84
N GLU A 104 7.75 13.34 16.20
CA GLU A 104 7.10 14.61 16.60
C GLU A 104 5.64 14.62 16.09
N GLY A 105 4.69 14.14 16.89
CA GLY A 105 3.26 14.19 16.50
C GLY A 105 2.36 13.28 17.32
N ASN A 106 1.10 13.69 17.47
CA ASN A 106 0.04 12.92 18.12
C ASN A 106 -0.47 11.82 17.17
N ALA A 107 0.16 10.64 17.16
CA ALA A 107 -0.37 9.46 16.45
C ALA A 107 -1.40 8.73 17.32
N HIS A 108 -2.30 9.48 17.97
CA HIS A 108 -3.37 8.93 18.77
C HIS A 108 -4.57 8.68 17.88
N GLN A 109 -4.75 7.46 17.38
CA GLN A 109 -6.10 6.92 17.20
C GLN A 109 -6.10 5.41 17.04
N ALA A 110 -7.12 4.79 17.62
CA ALA A 110 -7.41 3.38 17.49
C ALA A 110 -7.49 3.00 16.00
N LEU A 111 -6.93 1.84 15.65
CA LEU A 111 -7.11 1.27 14.32
C LEU A 111 -8.62 1.16 14.07
N PRO A 112 -9.18 1.83 13.04
CA PRO A 112 -10.57 1.64 12.71
C PRO A 112 -10.81 0.17 12.38
N GLU A 113 -12.03 -0.31 12.61
CA GLU A 113 -12.43 -1.57 12.01
C GLU A 113 -12.35 -1.43 10.49
N ASP A 114 -11.35 -2.07 9.91
CA ASP A 114 -11.15 -2.14 8.47
C ASP A 114 -12.02 -3.27 7.90
N HIS A 115 -12.80 -2.93 6.88
CA HIS A 115 -13.73 -3.82 6.18
C HIS A 115 -13.59 -3.55 4.69
N GLY A 116 -13.45 -4.59 3.86
CA GLY A 116 -13.46 -4.45 2.39
C GLY A 116 -12.29 -5.09 1.64
N THR A 117 -11.26 -5.52 2.35
CA THR A 117 -10.09 -6.19 1.76
C THR A 117 -10.14 -7.70 1.98
N SER A 118 -9.83 -8.47 0.92
CA SER A 118 -9.72 -9.93 0.97
C SER A 118 -8.31 -10.37 0.58
N HIS A 119 -7.81 -11.41 1.23
CA HIS A 119 -6.51 -12.01 0.92
C HIS A 119 -6.67 -13.49 0.61
N ILE A 120 -5.96 -13.94 -0.42
CA ILE A 120 -5.94 -15.33 -0.86
C ILE A 120 -4.47 -15.76 -0.99
N SER A 121 -4.14 -16.92 -0.43
CA SER A 121 -2.85 -17.59 -0.58
C SER A 121 -3.08 -18.99 -1.12
N VAL A 122 -2.37 -19.34 -2.20
CA VAL A 122 -2.47 -20.64 -2.87
C VAL A 122 -1.07 -21.19 -3.08
N ILE A 123 -0.88 -22.46 -2.74
CA ILE A 123 0.30 -23.24 -3.10
C ILE A 123 -0.20 -24.51 -3.78
N ASP A 124 0.34 -24.86 -4.93
CA ASP A 124 -0.01 -26.08 -5.65
C ASP A 124 1.03 -27.20 -5.49
N ARG A 125 0.70 -28.38 -6.01
CA ARG A 125 1.55 -29.58 -5.94
C ARG A 125 2.85 -29.48 -6.74
N TRP A 126 2.96 -28.51 -7.64
CA TRP A 126 4.15 -28.28 -8.46
C TRP A 126 5.09 -27.24 -7.83
N GLY A 127 4.70 -26.66 -6.68
CA GLY A 127 5.48 -25.65 -5.98
C GLY A 127 5.21 -24.23 -6.47
N ASN A 128 4.18 -24.00 -7.29
CA ASN A 128 3.76 -22.64 -7.61
C ASN A 128 3.09 -22.03 -6.37
N ALA A 129 3.42 -20.78 -6.08
CA ALA A 129 2.85 -20.02 -4.97
C ALA A 129 2.27 -18.71 -5.47
N VAL A 130 1.09 -18.35 -4.97
CA VAL A 130 0.38 -17.11 -5.31
C VAL A 130 -0.11 -16.47 -4.02
N SER A 131 0.23 -15.20 -3.81
CA SER A 131 -0.27 -14.36 -2.74
C SER A 131 -0.98 -13.16 -3.37
N ILE A 132 -2.29 -13.03 -3.15
CA ILE A 132 -3.13 -11.98 -3.75
C ILE A 132 -3.88 -11.26 -2.64
N THR A 133 -3.77 -9.93 -2.63
CA THR A 133 -4.66 -9.05 -1.87
C THR A 133 -5.52 -8.27 -2.86
N THR A 134 -6.83 -8.26 -2.65
CA THR A 134 -7.78 -7.53 -3.48
C THR A 134 -8.76 -6.76 -2.60
N THR A 135 -9.26 -5.62 -3.09
CA THR A 135 -10.07 -4.72 -2.30
C THR A 135 -10.98 -3.86 -3.18
N LEU A 136 -12.09 -3.40 -2.61
CA LEU A 136 -12.87 -2.26 -3.13
C LEU A 136 -12.49 -0.95 -2.43
N ASN A 137 -11.41 -0.98 -1.63
CA ASN A 137 -11.07 -0.06 -0.55
C ASN A 137 -11.99 -0.26 0.66
N ILE A 138 -12.95 0.63 0.94
CA ILE A 138 -13.86 0.42 2.08
C ILE A 138 -14.96 -0.60 1.76
N ALA A 139 -15.75 -0.98 2.77
CA ALA A 139 -16.90 -1.87 2.58
C ALA A 139 -17.85 -1.32 1.50
N PHE A 140 -18.11 -2.14 0.47
CA PHE A 140 -18.88 -1.78 -0.72
C PHE A 140 -18.29 -0.66 -1.60
N GLY A 141 -17.04 -0.25 -1.34
CA GLY A 141 -16.31 0.76 -2.10
C GLY A 141 -17.08 2.07 -2.22
N SER A 142 -17.25 2.55 -3.44
CA SER A 142 -17.94 3.81 -3.73
C SER A 142 -19.46 3.78 -3.55
N PHE A 143 -20.04 2.61 -3.26
CA PHE A 143 -21.49 2.36 -3.32
C PHE A 143 -22.12 2.66 -4.70
N VAL A 144 -21.30 2.75 -5.75
CA VAL A 144 -21.77 2.94 -7.14
C VAL A 144 -21.78 1.60 -7.86
N LEU A 145 -22.98 1.16 -8.24
CA LEU A 145 -23.21 -0.04 -9.01
C LEU A 145 -23.40 0.31 -10.49
N SER A 146 -22.70 -0.38 -11.37
CA SER A 146 -22.96 -0.34 -12.81
C SER A 146 -24.35 -0.90 -13.12
N GLU A 147 -25.25 -0.08 -13.66
CA GLU A 147 -26.60 -0.51 -14.03
C GLU A 147 -26.60 -1.58 -15.14
N SER A 148 -25.56 -1.63 -15.99
CA SER A 148 -25.48 -2.56 -17.12
C SER A 148 -24.82 -3.89 -16.76
N THR A 149 -23.84 -3.89 -15.85
CA THR A 149 -23.04 -5.08 -15.53
C THR A 149 -23.25 -5.62 -14.12
N GLY A 150 -23.88 -4.84 -13.23
CA GLY A 150 -23.99 -5.18 -11.81
C GLY A 150 -22.65 -5.17 -11.07
N ILE A 151 -21.60 -4.60 -11.66
CA ILE A 151 -20.28 -4.48 -11.01
C ILE A 151 -20.31 -3.29 -10.04
N LEU A 152 -19.85 -3.52 -8.82
CA LEU A 152 -19.66 -2.49 -7.81
C LEU A 152 -18.28 -1.83 -7.98
N PHE A 153 -18.23 -0.50 -7.99
CA PHE A 153 -16.99 0.23 -8.17
C PHE A 153 -16.30 0.52 -6.83
N ASN A 154 -14.98 0.36 -6.82
CA ASN A 154 -14.14 0.78 -5.69
C ASN A 154 -14.17 2.30 -5.50
N ASP A 155 -13.71 2.74 -4.34
CA ASP A 155 -13.39 4.14 -4.03
C ASP A 155 -11.90 4.33 -3.72
N GLN A 156 -11.02 3.58 -4.41
CA GLN A 156 -9.57 3.61 -4.17
C GLN A 156 -8.93 4.99 -4.35
N MET A 157 -9.58 5.90 -5.08
CA MET A 157 -9.09 7.28 -5.24
C MET A 157 -9.04 8.05 -3.91
N ASP A 158 -9.73 7.58 -2.87
CA ASP A 158 -9.69 8.12 -1.50
C ASP A 158 -8.29 7.99 -0.85
N ASP A 159 -7.50 7.02 -1.29
CA ASP A 159 -6.14 6.80 -0.78
C ASP A 159 -5.14 7.91 -1.18
N PHE A 160 -5.50 8.81 -2.10
CA PHE A 160 -4.66 9.95 -2.43
C PHE A 160 -4.68 11.02 -1.33
N SER A 161 -3.53 11.64 -1.07
CA SER A 161 -3.44 12.85 -0.24
C SER A 161 -4.15 14.02 -0.92
N THR A 162 -4.74 14.92 -0.13
CA THR A 162 -5.32 16.16 -0.64
C THR A 162 -4.47 17.37 -0.26
N LYS A 163 -4.08 18.19 -1.25
CA LYS A 163 -3.24 19.38 -1.03
C LYS A 163 -3.85 20.30 0.03
N GLY A 164 -3.09 20.60 1.08
CA GLY A 164 -3.49 21.54 2.13
C GLY A 164 -4.59 21.03 3.07
N MET A 165 -5.00 19.77 2.95
CA MET A 165 -5.96 19.15 3.87
C MET A 165 -5.34 17.90 4.49
N PRO A 166 -5.33 17.78 5.82
CA PRO A 166 -5.07 16.51 6.47
C PRO A 166 -6.06 15.45 5.96
N ASN A 167 -5.66 14.18 5.97
CA ASN A 167 -6.61 13.11 5.68
C ASN A 167 -7.67 13.00 6.79
N TYR A 168 -8.64 12.09 6.64
CA TYR A 168 -9.71 11.84 7.62
C TYR A 168 -9.18 11.66 9.06
N TRP A 169 -7.95 11.18 9.20
CA TRP A 169 -7.27 10.87 10.46
C TRP A 169 -6.36 11.98 10.97
N GLY A 170 -6.39 13.17 10.36
CA GLY A 170 -5.58 14.33 10.79
C GLY A 170 -4.10 14.26 10.38
N TYR A 171 -3.69 13.26 9.59
CA TYR A 171 -2.31 13.19 9.10
C TYR A 171 -2.05 14.24 8.02
N PRO A 172 -0.88 14.92 8.05
CA PRO A 172 -0.54 15.89 7.03
C PRO A 172 -0.47 15.22 5.65
N PRO A 173 -0.87 15.94 4.60
CA PRO A 173 -0.85 15.37 3.26
C PRO A 173 0.58 15.04 2.82
N SER A 174 0.78 13.85 2.25
CA SER A 174 2.04 13.48 1.61
C SER A 174 2.06 13.96 0.16
N PRO A 175 2.96 14.89 -0.23
CA PRO A 175 3.02 15.41 -1.59
C PRO A 175 3.31 14.36 -2.67
N GLN A 176 4.07 13.34 -2.31
CA GLN A 176 4.42 12.21 -3.18
C GLN A 176 3.19 11.38 -3.54
N ASN A 177 2.15 11.44 -2.72
CA ASN A 177 0.87 10.79 -2.93
C ASN A 177 -0.26 11.78 -3.27
N TYR A 178 0.05 12.93 -3.88
CA TYR A 178 -0.99 13.76 -4.50
C TYR A 178 -1.53 13.12 -5.78
N ILE A 179 -2.83 13.32 -6.01
CA ILE A 179 -3.54 12.86 -7.20
C ILE A 179 -2.97 13.51 -8.48
N GLU A 180 -2.68 12.67 -9.47
CA GLU A 180 -2.23 13.06 -10.80
C GLU A 180 -2.86 12.11 -11.85
N PRO A 181 -3.13 12.56 -13.09
CA PRO A 181 -3.67 11.70 -14.13
C PRO A 181 -2.78 10.47 -14.39
N GLY A 182 -3.37 9.27 -14.33
CA GLY A 182 -2.66 8.01 -14.58
C GLY A 182 -1.83 7.48 -13.40
N LYS A 183 -1.66 8.27 -12.34
CA LYS A 183 -0.98 7.86 -11.11
C LYS A 183 -1.85 6.90 -10.31
N ARG A 184 -1.21 5.98 -9.60
CA ARG A 184 -1.87 5.05 -8.68
C ARG A 184 -1.71 5.56 -7.23
N PRO A 185 -2.76 5.49 -6.40
CA PRO A 185 -2.66 5.92 -5.02
C PRO A 185 -1.83 4.93 -4.19
N MET A 186 -1.20 5.41 -3.12
CA MET A 186 -0.53 4.57 -2.13
C MET A 186 -1.53 3.63 -1.45
N SER A 187 -1.17 2.37 -1.29
CA SER A 187 -2.01 1.35 -0.66
C SER A 187 -1.31 0.72 0.54
N SER A 188 -2.06 0.33 1.57
CA SER A 188 -1.55 -0.49 2.69
C SER A 188 -1.40 -1.97 2.32
N MET A 189 -1.97 -2.42 1.19
CA MET A 189 -1.94 -3.81 0.76
C MET A 189 -0.50 -4.32 0.67
N SER A 190 -0.23 -5.44 1.32
CA SER A 190 1.09 -6.05 1.41
C SER A 190 1.01 -7.56 1.19
N PRO A 191 0.77 -8.05 -0.05
CA PRO A 191 0.88 -9.47 -0.36
C PRO A 191 2.35 -9.90 -0.31
N ILE A 192 2.67 -10.80 0.60
CA ILE A 192 4.03 -11.19 0.94
C ILE A 192 4.23 -12.69 0.71
N ILE A 193 5.39 -13.07 0.15
CA ILE A 193 5.85 -14.45 0.06
C ILE A 193 7.12 -14.60 0.89
N VAL A 194 7.22 -15.69 1.66
CA VAL A 194 8.43 -16.06 2.41
C VAL A 194 8.93 -17.41 1.90
N PHE A 195 10.20 -17.49 1.56
CA PHE A 195 10.83 -18.68 0.98
C PHE A 195 12.28 -18.82 1.43
N LYS A 196 12.86 -20.01 1.38
CA LYS A 196 14.32 -20.19 1.50
C LYS A 196 14.98 -20.21 0.12
N GLU A 197 16.27 -19.88 0.05
CA GLU A 197 17.04 -19.88 -1.22
C GLU A 197 17.01 -21.23 -1.96
N ASN A 198 16.71 -22.34 -1.28
CA ASN A 198 16.55 -23.66 -1.89
C ASN A 198 15.11 -23.97 -2.37
N GLY A 199 14.23 -22.97 -2.45
CA GLY A 199 12.86 -23.13 -2.97
C GLY A 199 11.92 -23.92 -2.05
N LYS A 200 12.27 -24.05 -0.75
CA LYS A 200 11.46 -24.71 0.28
C LYS A 200 11.03 -23.75 1.39
#